data_AF-A0A7S2NEJ2-F1
#
_entry.id   AF-A0A7S2NEJ2-F1
#
_cell.length_a   1.000
_cell.length_b   1.000
_cell.length_c   1.000
_cell.angle_alpha   90.00
_cell.angle_beta   90.00
_cell.angle_gamma   90.00
#
_symmetry.space_group_name_H-M   'P 1'
#
loop_
_entity.id
_entity.type
_entity.pdbx_description
1 polymer ?
#
loop_
_entity_poly.entity_id
_entity_poly.type
_entity_poly.pdbx_seq_one_letter_code
_entity_poly.pdbx_strand_id
1 'polypeptide(L)'
;EAFARQTATAVRLEDLYRWGQGDATVRLRMAGFLHREVAIRNAQLCKELRVLPFGLAETTGVSEVIRSFSGYVDKLADAPVPQTAEDDRSFTELMKDILEDQMHVVATLGSGVGEVRDALGEERYESVRAEVDHILDRFFMKRIGLRFLIQHYVEAAEEAPGVAGIIHSDVAVGRILRQEAREAQRLCRKTYGASPDVLVVGDGVGGTDAAGL
;
A
#
# COMPACT_ATOMS: atom_id res chain seq x y z
N GLU A 1 0.61 10.82 19.23
CA GLU A 1 0.76 12.15 18.60
C GLU A 1 2.18 12.52 18.16
N ALA A 2 3.22 12.22 18.95
CA ALA A 2 4.60 12.63 18.62
C ALA A 2 5.09 12.15 17.24
N PHE A 3 4.82 10.88 16.88
CA PHE A 3 5.16 10.34 15.56
C PHE A 3 4.44 11.06 14.40
N ALA A 4 3.16 11.40 14.57
CA ALA A 4 2.37 12.04 13.51
C ALA A 4 2.83 13.46 13.15
N ARG A 5 3.62 14.10 14.03
CA ARG A 5 4.22 15.43 13.78
C ARG A 5 5.55 15.35 13.04
N GLN A 6 6.14 14.16 12.95
CA GLN A 6 7.39 13.95 12.22
C GLN A 6 7.11 13.88 10.71
N THR A 7 8.10 14.28 9.91
CA THR A 7 8.03 14.22 8.46
C THR A 7 8.33 12.80 7.98
N ALA A 8 7.47 12.25 7.14
CA ALA A 8 7.73 10.98 6.46
C ALA A 8 8.81 11.16 5.40
N THR A 9 9.71 10.19 5.28
CA THR A 9 10.84 10.25 4.36
C THR A 9 10.43 9.75 2.99
N ALA A 10 10.52 10.59 1.96
CA ALA A 10 10.35 10.14 0.58
C ALA A 10 11.56 9.29 0.17
N VAL A 11 11.32 8.13 -0.42
CA VAL A 11 12.36 7.22 -0.91
C VAL A 11 12.20 7.05 -2.42
N ARG A 12 13.29 7.13 -3.17
CA ARG A 12 13.26 6.93 -4.62
C ARG A 12 13.18 5.44 -4.93
N LEU A 13 12.49 5.10 -6.02
CA LEU A 13 12.38 3.70 -6.46
C LEU A 13 13.75 3.07 -6.74
N GLU A 14 14.68 3.86 -7.30
CA GLU A 14 16.07 3.45 -7.55
C GLU A 14 16.80 3.05 -6.26
N ASP A 15 16.58 3.78 -5.16
CA ASP A 15 17.20 3.49 -3.88
C ASP A 15 16.64 2.21 -3.28
N LEU A 16 15.31 2.01 -3.34
CA LEU A 16 14.66 0.77 -2.90
C LEU A 16 15.17 -0.44 -3.69
N TYR A 17 15.26 -0.34 -5.02
CA TYR A 17 15.81 -1.42 -5.84
C TYR A 17 17.25 -1.77 -5.42
N ARG A 18 18.11 -0.76 -5.21
CA ARG A 18 19.48 -0.98 -4.72
C ARG A 18 19.50 -1.60 -3.33
N TRP A 19 18.62 -1.19 -2.43
CA TRP A 19 18.56 -1.73 -1.08
C TRP A 19 18.13 -3.19 -1.07
N GLY A 20 17.13 -3.54 -1.88
CA GLY A 20 16.66 -4.93 -2.00
C GLY A 20 17.63 -5.88 -2.72
N GLN A 21 18.65 -5.36 -3.42
CA GLN A 21 19.77 -6.13 -3.96
C GLN A 21 21.01 -6.11 -3.04
N GLY A 22 20.91 -5.45 -1.89
CA GLY A 22 22.02 -5.25 -0.97
C GLY A 22 22.31 -6.49 -0.12
N ASP A 23 23.46 -6.46 0.56
CA ASP A 23 23.85 -7.48 1.53
C ASP A 23 23.09 -7.36 2.87
N ALA A 24 23.41 -8.24 3.81
CA ALA A 24 22.85 -8.23 5.16
C ALA A 24 23.03 -6.88 5.90
N THR A 25 24.07 -6.11 5.60
CA THR A 25 24.32 -4.80 6.22
C THR A 25 23.40 -3.73 5.64
N VAL A 26 23.14 -3.78 4.33
CA VAL A 26 22.11 -2.93 3.69
C VAL A 26 20.72 -3.27 4.25
N ARG A 27 20.41 -4.56 4.38
CA ARG A 27 19.14 -5.03 4.95
C ARG A 27 18.89 -4.53 6.37
N LEU A 28 19.89 -4.63 7.27
CA LEU A 28 19.77 -4.11 8.63
C LEU A 28 19.56 -2.59 8.68
N ARG A 29 20.22 -1.83 7.79
CA ARG A 29 19.98 -0.38 7.67
C ARG A 29 18.55 -0.08 7.21
N MET A 30 18.03 -0.86 6.27
CA MET A 30 16.65 -0.75 5.80
C MET A 30 15.66 -1.09 6.92
N ALA A 31 15.91 -2.14 7.70
CA ALA A 31 15.10 -2.51 8.86
C ALA A 31 15.06 -1.38 9.89
N GLY A 32 16.21 -0.79 10.23
CA GLY A 32 16.29 0.37 11.14
C GLY A 32 15.57 1.62 10.60
N PHE A 33 15.66 1.88 9.29
CA PHE A 33 14.88 2.94 8.65
C PHE A 33 13.37 2.70 8.76
N LEU A 34 12.91 1.48 8.42
CA LEU A 34 11.49 1.13 8.41
C LEU A 34 10.87 1.09 9.80
N HIS A 35 11.61 0.63 10.81
CA HIS A 35 11.16 0.63 12.21
C HIS A 35 10.57 2.00 12.60
N ARG A 36 11.28 3.07 12.27
CA ARG A 36 10.82 4.44 12.51
C ARG A 36 9.78 4.91 11.49
N GLU A 37 10.02 4.67 10.20
CA GLU A 37 9.19 5.21 9.12
C GLU A 37 7.76 4.62 9.13
N VAL A 38 7.62 3.34 9.45
CA VAL A 38 6.32 2.66 9.58
C VAL A 38 5.51 3.25 10.75
N ALA A 39 6.15 3.53 11.89
CA ALA A 39 5.49 4.16 13.03
C ALA A 39 5.00 5.58 12.70
N ILE A 40 5.84 6.39 12.03
CA ILE A 40 5.48 7.74 11.57
C ILE A 40 4.26 7.68 10.63
N ARG A 41 4.30 6.84 9.60
CA ARG A 41 3.24 6.77 8.59
C ARG A 41 1.94 6.22 9.15
N ASN A 42 1.96 5.20 10.02
CA ASN A 42 0.75 4.73 10.69
C ASN A 42 0.13 5.83 11.57
N ALA A 43 0.95 6.56 12.34
CA ALA A 43 0.46 7.67 13.16
C ALA A 43 -0.16 8.80 12.31
N GLN A 44 0.41 9.09 11.14
CA GLN A 44 -0.17 10.04 10.19
C GLN A 44 -1.48 9.53 9.57
N LEU A 45 -1.57 8.24 9.23
CA LEU A 45 -2.80 7.62 8.73
C LEU A 45 -3.94 7.69 9.75
N CYS A 46 -3.66 7.46 11.04
CA CYS A 46 -4.63 7.72 12.12
C CYS A 46 -5.12 9.16 12.11
N LYS A 47 -4.23 10.13 11.88
CA LYS A 47 -4.59 11.56 11.84
C LYS A 47 -5.49 11.89 10.65
N GLU A 48 -5.25 11.31 9.49
CA GLU A 48 -6.12 11.49 8.31
C GLU A 48 -7.54 10.97 8.57
N LEU A 49 -7.69 9.81 9.20
CA LEU A 49 -9.01 9.25 9.48
C LEU A 49 -9.76 10.01 10.59
N ARG A 50 -9.05 10.55 11.59
CA ARG A 50 -9.66 11.33 12.68
C ARG A 50 -10.27 12.66 12.25
N VAL A 51 -9.92 13.17 11.07
CA VAL A 51 -10.48 14.41 10.53
C VAL A 51 -11.62 14.16 9.54
N LEU A 52 -12.06 12.91 9.39
CA LEU A 52 -13.21 12.58 8.56
C LEU A 52 -14.48 13.27 9.12
N PRO A 53 -15.28 13.94 8.26
CA PRO A 53 -16.39 14.77 8.70
C PRO A 53 -17.67 13.97 8.97
N PHE A 54 -18.72 14.66 9.44
CA PHE A 54 -20.10 14.13 9.57
C PHE A 54 -20.25 12.87 10.44
N GLY A 55 -19.41 12.73 11.47
CA GLY A 55 -19.47 11.56 12.34
C GLY A 55 -18.78 10.32 11.75
N LEU A 56 -18.17 10.41 10.56
CA LEU A 56 -17.50 9.28 9.91
C LEU A 56 -16.37 8.74 10.78
N ALA A 57 -15.59 9.62 11.42
CA ALA A 57 -14.49 9.21 12.29
C ALA A 57 -14.97 8.32 13.47
N GLU A 58 -16.20 8.55 13.92
CA GLU A 58 -16.84 7.86 15.04
C GLU A 58 -17.58 6.57 14.65
N THR A 59 -17.76 6.31 13.34
CA THR A 59 -18.35 5.04 12.88
C THR A 59 -17.53 3.85 13.37
N THR A 60 -18.20 2.72 13.59
CA THR A 60 -17.54 1.52 14.14
C THR A 60 -16.36 1.10 13.27
N GLY A 61 -16.55 1.04 11.95
CA GLY A 61 -15.49 0.65 11.02
C GLY A 61 -14.29 1.61 11.03
N VAL A 62 -14.51 2.92 10.97
CA VAL A 62 -13.40 3.89 10.95
C VAL A 62 -12.65 3.90 12.28
N SER A 63 -13.37 3.84 13.40
CA SER A 63 -12.78 3.77 14.74
C SER A 63 -11.95 2.50 14.95
N GLU A 64 -12.38 1.36 14.40
CA GLU A 64 -11.60 0.12 14.41
C GLU A 64 -10.30 0.26 13.64
N VAL A 65 -10.33 0.82 12.43
CA VAL A 65 -9.12 1.04 11.63
C VAL A 65 -8.16 1.99 12.36
N ILE A 66 -8.65 3.10 12.94
CA ILE A 66 -7.83 4.01 13.74
C ILE A 66 -7.18 3.27 14.92
N ARG A 67 -7.92 2.39 15.61
CA ARG A 67 -7.42 1.61 16.74
C ARG A 67 -6.32 0.66 16.30
N SER A 68 -6.50 -0.08 15.21
CA SER A 68 -5.48 -1.00 14.68
C SER A 68 -4.20 -0.27 14.31
N PHE A 69 -4.31 0.84 13.58
CA PHE A 69 -3.14 1.64 13.17
C PHE A 69 -2.42 2.25 14.37
N SER A 70 -3.15 2.71 15.39
CA SER A 70 -2.55 3.16 16.65
C SER A 70 -1.81 2.01 17.35
N GLY A 71 -2.42 0.82 17.41
CA GLY A 71 -1.80 -0.36 18.00
C GLY A 71 -0.50 -0.77 17.31
N TYR A 72 -0.38 -0.60 15.98
CA TYR A 72 0.89 -0.83 15.28
C TYR A 72 1.96 0.18 15.70
N VAL A 73 1.59 1.45 15.90
CA VAL A 73 2.53 2.48 16.38
C VAL A 73 3.04 2.12 17.78
N ASP A 74 2.16 1.67 18.67
CA ASP A 74 2.54 1.27 20.03
C ASP A 74 3.47 0.04 20.00
N LYS A 75 3.11 -1.00 19.23
CA LYS A 75 3.98 -2.18 19.01
C LYS A 75 5.36 -1.80 18.48
N LEU A 76 5.44 -0.86 17.54
CA LEU A 76 6.71 -0.40 16.97
C LEU A 76 7.52 0.47 17.93
N ALA A 77 6.85 1.25 18.79
CA ALA A 77 7.52 2.05 19.81
C ALA A 77 8.16 1.18 20.90
N ASP A 78 7.50 0.07 21.24
CA ASP A 78 7.99 -0.89 22.24
C ASP A 78 9.03 -1.87 21.67
N ALA A 79 8.99 -2.13 20.36
CA ALA A 79 9.94 -3.02 19.70
C ALA A 79 11.34 -2.38 19.62
N PRO A 80 12.43 -3.13 19.88
CA PRO A 80 13.79 -2.63 19.69
C PRO A 80 14.07 -2.37 18.21
N VAL A 81 14.94 -1.38 17.93
CA VAL A 81 15.43 -1.14 16.57
C VAL A 81 16.30 -2.33 16.15
N PRO A 82 16.05 -2.99 15.01
CA PRO A 82 16.82 -4.16 14.61
C PRO A 82 18.33 -3.88 14.46
N GLN A 83 19.18 -4.63 15.16
CA GLN A 83 20.66 -4.52 15.08
C GLN A 83 21.33 -5.81 14.64
N THR A 84 20.64 -6.95 14.76
CA THR A 84 21.15 -8.28 14.43
C THR A 84 20.26 -9.00 13.42
N ALA A 85 20.78 -10.07 12.83
CA ALA A 85 20.00 -10.92 11.93
C ALA A 85 18.79 -11.58 12.63
N GLU A 86 18.84 -11.77 13.94
CA GLU A 86 17.70 -12.29 14.70
C GLU A 86 16.61 -11.23 14.92
N ASP A 87 17.02 -10.00 15.21
CA ASP A 87 16.09 -8.87 15.29
C ASP A 87 15.41 -8.62 13.94
N ASP A 88 16.18 -8.71 12.84
CA ASP A 88 15.65 -8.55 11.47
C ASP A 88 14.59 -9.60 11.14
N ARG A 89 14.78 -10.86 11.53
CA ARG A 89 13.76 -11.91 11.37
C ARG A 89 12.51 -11.57 12.17
N SER A 90 12.66 -11.20 13.43
CA SER A 90 11.54 -10.85 14.31
C SER A 90 10.77 -9.62 13.78
N PHE A 91 11.49 -8.63 13.28
CA PHE A 91 10.91 -7.44 12.66
C PHE A 91 10.20 -7.76 11.34
N THR A 92 10.76 -8.68 10.53
CA THR A 92 10.11 -9.16 9.30
C THR A 92 8.77 -9.83 9.59
N GLU A 93 8.67 -10.65 10.64
CA GLU A 93 7.39 -11.25 11.04
C GLU A 93 6.39 -10.20 11.53
N LEU A 94 6.82 -9.22 12.35
CA LEU A 94 5.96 -8.09 12.74
C LEU A 94 5.44 -7.32 11.51
N MET A 95 6.26 -7.15 10.48
CA MET A 95 5.86 -6.49 9.23
C MET A 95 4.84 -7.32 8.45
N LYS A 96 4.97 -8.64 8.41
CA LYS A 96 3.98 -9.55 7.81
C LYS A 96 2.64 -9.47 8.54
N ASP A 97 2.65 -9.53 9.86
CA ASP A 97 1.43 -9.41 10.69
C ASP A 97 0.69 -8.09 10.38
N ILE A 98 1.42 -6.97 10.28
CA ILE A 98 0.83 -5.67 9.93
C ILE A 98 0.21 -5.69 8.52
N LEU A 99 0.86 -6.34 7.53
CA LEU A 99 0.33 -6.43 6.17
C LEU A 99 -0.97 -7.26 6.10
N GLU A 100 -1.01 -8.36 6.84
CA GLU A 100 -2.16 -9.27 6.92
C GLU A 100 -3.34 -8.59 7.61
N ASP A 101 -3.12 -8.00 8.79
CA ASP A 101 -4.17 -7.27 9.53
C ASP A 101 -4.77 -6.13 8.68
N GLN A 102 -3.95 -5.49 7.85
CA GLN A 102 -4.40 -4.39 6.99
C GLN A 102 -5.26 -4.83 5.79
N MET A 103 -5.42 -6.13 5.51
CA MET A 103 -6.15 -6.59 4.31
C MET A 103 -7.61 -6.12 4.25
N HIS A 104 -8.27 -6.02 5.41
CA HIS A 104 -9.70 -5.70 5.49
C HIS A 104 -10.02 -4.20 5.52
N VAL A 105 -9.01 -3.33 5.65
CA VAL A 105 -9.19 -1.88 5.89
C VAL A 105 -10.13 -1.22 4.87
N VAL A 106 -10.03 -1.55 3.58
CA VAL A 106 -10.88 -0.92 2.54
C VAL A 106 -12.36 -1.28 2.77
N ALA A 107 -12.65 -2.54 3.03
CA ALA A 107 -14.01 -3.00 3.28
C ALA A 107 -14.56 -2.41 4.59
N THR A 108 -13.75 -2.38 5.64
CA THR A 108 -14.12 -1.81 6.95
C THR A 108 -14.43 -0.30 6.85
N LEU A 109 -13.60 0.48 6.14
CA LEU A 109 -13.90 1.89 5.89
C LEU A 109 -15.15 2.07 5.02
N GLY A 110 -15.34 1.21 4.00
CA GLY A 110 -16.53 1.22 3.17
C GLY A 110 -17.83 1.00 3.95
N SER A 111 -17.80 0.15 4.98
CA SER A 111 -18.92 -0.03 5.91
C SER A 111 -19.24 1.27 6.65
N GLY A 112 -18.23 1.93 7.23
CA GLY A 112 -18.43 3.21 7.94
C GLY A 112 -18.96 4.32 7.03
N VAL A 113 -18.50 4.38 5.78
CA VAL A 113 -19.06 5.30 4.78
C VAL A 113 -20.53 4.97 4.48
N GLY A 114 -20.86 3.68 4.36
CA GLY A 114 -22.24 3.21 4.19
C GLY A 114 -23.14 3.62 5.35
N GLU A 115 -22.70 3.44 6.60
CA GLU A 115 -23.44 3.84 7.80
C GLU A 115 -23.80 5.34 7.79
N VAL A 116 -22.85 6.21 7.42
CA VAL A 116 -23.10 7.65 7.36
C VAL A 116 -23.98 8.02 6.17
N ARG A 117 -23.80 7.37 5.01
CA ARG A 117 -24.69 7.58 3.86
C ARG A 117 -26.14 7.22 4.21
N ASP A 118 -26.33 6.09 4.89
CA ASP A 118 -27.67 5.62 5.29
C ASP A 118 -28.29 6.54 6.34
N ALA A 119 -27.50 7.09 7.27
CA ALA A 119 -27.96 8.03 8.28
C ALA A 119 -28.30 9.42 7.72
N LEU A 120 -27.51 9.93 6.77
CA LEU A 120 -27.74 11.24 6.14
C LEU A 120 -28.84 11.19 5.07
N GLY A 121 -28.98 10.05 4.40
CA GLY A 121 -29.73 9.87 3.16
C GLY A 121 -28.93 10.29 1.93
N GLU A 122 -29.26 9.69 0.78
CA GLU A 122 -28.50 9.82 -0.49
C GLU A 122 -28.25 11.27 -0.92
N GLU A 123 -29.30 12.10 -0.94
CA GLU A 123 -29.20 13.49 -1.41
C GLU A 123 -28.26 14.35 -0.56
N ARG A 124 -28.31 14.16 0.77
CA ARG A 124 -27.42 14.89 1.69
C ARG A 124 -26.00 14.35 1.64
N TYR A 125 -25.83 13.03 1.51
CA TYR A 125 -24.51 12.44 1.37
C TYR A 125 -23.81 12.92 0.09
N GLU A 126 -24.52 13.01 -1.04
CA GLU A 126 -23.91 13.48 -2.29
C GLU A 126 -23.36 14.91 -2.18
N SER A 127 -23.98 15.77 -1.36
CA SER A 127 -23.47 17.13 -1.09
C SER A 127 -22.12 17.17 -0.36
N VAL A 128 -21.76 16.10 0.37
CA VAL A 128 -20.53 16.01 1.18
C VAL A 128 -19.53 15.00 0.64
N ARG A 129 -19.96 14.17 -0.31
CA ARG A 129 -19.17 13.07 -0.87
C ARG A 129 -17.80 13.51 -1.36
N ALA A 130 -17.71 14.64 -2.06
CA ALA A 130 -16.44 15.15 -2.57
C ALA A 130 -15.41 15.43 -1.45
N GLU A 131 -15.85 15.91 -0.29
CA GLU A 131 -14.98 16.14 0.87
C GLU A 131 -14.50 14.82 1.49
N VAL A 132 -15.42 13.85 1.61
CA VAL A 132 -15.12 12.50 2.11
C VAL A 132 -14.12 11.80 1.19
N ASP A 133 -14.39 11.78 -0.11
CA ASP A 133 -13.54 11.16 -1.13
C ASP A 133 -12.15 11.81 -1.13
N HIS A 134 -12.05 13.13 -1.00
CA HIS A 134 -10.76 13.83 -0.94
C HIS A 134 -9.89 13.37 0.25
N ILE A 135 -10.49 13.17 1.43
CA ILE A 135 -9.75 12.70 2.63
C ILE A 135 -9.37 11.23 2.46
N LEU A 136 -10.29 10.40 1.96
CA LEU A 136 -10.04 8.97 1.73
C LEU A 136 -8.98 8.73 0.67
N ASP A 137 -8.95 9.52 -0.41
CA ASP A 137 -7.91 9.44 -1.45
C ASP A 137 -6.52 9.73 -0.87
N ARG A 138 -6.42 10.78 -0.02
CA ARG A 138 -5.17 11.09 0.69
C ARG A 138 -4.75 9.96 1.63
N PHE A 139 -5.70 9.38 2.38
CA PHE A 139 -5.46 8.23 3.24
C PHE A 139 -4.96 7.03 2.42
N PHE A 140 -5.66 6.66 1.35
CA PHE A 140 -5.32 5.50 0.54
C PHE A 140 -4.00 5.67 -0.19
N MET A 141 -3.69 6.86 -0.72
CA MET A 141 -2.38 7.13 -1.33
C MET A 141 -1.24 6.93 -0.32
N LYS A 142 -1.39 7.46 0.90
CA LYS A 142 -0.41 7.25 1.98
C LYS A 142 -0.30 5.78 2.39
N ARG A 143 -1.42 5.06 2.47
CA ARG A 143 -1.45 3.63 2.80
C ARG A 143 -0.82 2.78 1.72
N ILE A 144 -1.03 3.10 0.44
CA ILE A 144 -0.36 2.43 -0.69
C ILE A 144 1.15 2.59 -0.55
N GLY A 145 1.63 3.82 -0.30
CA GLY A 145 3.06 4.07 -0.09
C GLY A 145 3.63 3.34 1.12
N LEU A 146 2.88 3.22 2.21
CA LEU A 146 3.29 2.44 3.39
C LEU A 146 3.34 0.94 3.08
N ARG A 147 2.27 0.38 2.50
CA ARG A 147 2.20 -1.03 2.10
C ARG A 147 3.32 -1.39 1.14
N PHE A 148 3.62 -0.52 0.18
CA PHE A 148 4.73 -0.71 -0.76
C PHE A 148 6.06 -0.90 -0.02
N LEU A 149 6.38 -0.02 0.93
CA LEU A 149 7.63 -0.12 1.70
C LEU A 149 7.71 -1.39 2.54
N ILE A 150 6.63 -1.73 3.26
CA ILE A 150 6.60 -2.91 4.12
C ILE A 150 6.69 -4.19 3.27
N GLN A 151 5.88 -4.30 2.22
CA GLN A 151 5.87 -5.45 1.32
C GLN A 151 7.24 -5.63 0.63
N HIS A 152 7.83 -4.55 0.14
CA HIS A 152 9.16 -4.59 -0.47
C HIS A 152 10.21 -5.14 0.50
N TYR A 153 10.22 -4.70 1.76
CA TYR A 153 11.14 -5.21 2.78
C TYR A 153 10.95 -6.69 3.10
N VAL A 154 9.69 -7.11 3.28
CA VAL A 154 9.35 -8.50 3.57
C VAL A 154 9.80 -9.41 2.43
N GLU A 155 9.49 -9.06 1.19
CA GLU A 155 9.84 -9.88 0.02
C GLU A 155 11.33 -9.78 -0.33
N ALA A 156 12.02 -8.69 -0.01
CA ALA A 156 13.46 -8.57 -0.18
C ALA A 156 14.27 -9.47 0.79
N ALA A 157 13.61 -10.26 1.65
CA ALA A 157 14.24 -11.33 2.40
C ALA A 157 14.62 -12.53 1.54
N GLU A 158 13.96 -12.69 0.40
CA GLU A 158 14.18 -13.80 -0.52
C GLU A 158 14.99 -13.31 -1.73
N GLU A 159 16.18 -13.88 -1.93
CA GLU A 159 17.03 -13.53 -3.06
C GLU A 159 16.50 -14.15 -4.36
N ALA A 160 16.25 -13.30 -5.37
CA ALA A 160 15.86 -13.73 -6.70
C ALA A 160 16.55 -12.87 -7.79
N PRO A 161 17.12 -13.49 -8.85
CA PRO A 161 17.78 -12.74 -9.92
C PRO A 161 16.83 -11.74 -10.60
N GLY A 162 17.27 -10.47 -10.69
CA GLY A 162 16.52 -9.40 -11.36
C GLY A 162 15.32 -8.87 -10.57
N VAL A 163 15.12 -9.31 -9.32
CA VAL A 163 13.99 -8.95 -8.46
C VAL A 163 14.50 -8.46 -7.10
N ALA A 164 14.10 -7.26 -6.70
CA ALA A 164 14.40 -6.66 -5.40
C ALA A 164 13.10 -6.49 -4.61
N GLY A 165 12.77 -7.45 -3.75
CA GLY A 165 11.43 -7.54 -3.17
C GLY A 165 10.36 -7.47 -4.26
N ILE A 166 9.42 -6.52 -4.16
CA ILE A 166 8.37 -6.32 -5.17
C ILE A 166 8.81 -5.56 -6.44
N ILE A 167 10.09 -5.20 -6.59
CA ILE A 167 10.58 -4.39 -7.71
C ILE A 167 11.32 -5.27 -8.69
N HIS A 168 10.78 -5.40 -9.90
CA HIS A 168 11.41 -6.11 -11.01
C HIS A 168 12.21 -5.14 -11.88
N SER A 169 13.44 -5.51 -12.22
CA SER A 169 14.30 -4.72 -13.12
C SER A 169 13.88 -4.78 -14.58
N ASP A 170 13.27 -5.88 -14.99
CA ASP A 170 12.73 -6.09 -16.32
C ASP A 170 11.27 -6.52 -16.22
N VAL A 171 10.37 -5.63 -16.65
CA VAL A 171 8.92 -5.82 -16.58
C VAL A 171 8.39 -6.02 -17.99
N ALA A 172 7.87 -7.21 -18.26
CA ALA A 172 7.17 -7.51 -19.51
C ALA A 172 5.77 -6.86 -19.54
N VAL A 173 5.71 -5.53 -19.64
CA VAL A 173 4.46 -4.73 -19.56
C VAL A 173 3.41 -5.24 -20.55
N GLY A 174 3.80 -5.51 -21.81
CA GLY A 174 2.87 -6.02 -22.82
C GLY A 174 2.27 -7.39 -22.44
N ARG A 175 3.01 -8.24 -21.72
CA ARG A 175 2.50 -9.52 -21.21
C ARG A 175 1.50 -9.31 -20.09
N ILE A 176 1.81 -8.44 -19.13
CA ILE A 176 0.92 -8.11 -18.00
C ILE A 176 -0.39 -7.54 -18.54
N LEU A 177 -0.33 -6.53 -19.42
CA LEU A 177 -1.54 -5.92 -19.99
C LEU A 177 -2.43 -6.92 -20.73
N ARG A 178 -1.83 -7.86 -21.49
CA ARG A 178 -2.59 -8.91 -22.18
C ARG A 178 -3.22 -9.89 -21.21
N GLN A 179 -2.55 -10.23 -20.11
CA GLN A 179 -3.09 -11.10 -19.08
C GLN A 179 -4.27 -10.43 -18.36
N GLU A 180 -4.09 -9.19 -17.89
CA GLU A 180 -5.14 -8.44 -17.22
C GLU A 180 -6.33 -8.16 -18.14
N ALA A 181 -6.09 -7.89 -19.43
CA ALA A 181 -7.16 -7.77 -20.42
C ALA A 181 -8.01 -9.05 -20.52
N ARG A 182 -7.37 -10.22 -20.56
CA ARG A 182 -8.09 -11.51 -20.59
C ARG A 182 -8.90 -11.74 -19.32
N GLU A 183 -8.37 -11.40 -18.16
CA GLU A 183 -9.08 -11.51 -16.88
C GLU A 183 -10.30 -10.59 -16.81
N ALA A 184 -10.15 -9.33 -17.22
CA ALA A 184 -11.25 -8.37 -17.32
C ALA A 184 -12.33 -8.85 -18.31
N GLN A 185 -11.92 -9.37 -19.48
CA GLN A 185 -12.85 -9.93 -20.47
C GLN A 185 -13.59 -11.16 -19.92
N ARG A 186 -12.91 -12.05 -19.20
CA ARG A 186 -13.50 -13.21 -18.53
C ARG A 186 -14.58 -12.79 -17.54
N LEU A 187 -14.29 -11.80 -16.69
CA LEU A 187 -15.25 -11.27 -15.72
C LEU A 187 -16.44 -10.61 -16.42
N CYS A 188 -16.19 -9.82 -17.47
CA CYS A 188 -17.24 -9.16 -18.24
C CYS A 188 -18.19 -10.17 -18.90
N ARG A 189 -17.66 -11.22 -19.55
CA ARG A 189 -18.48 -12.31 -20.12
C ARG A 189 -19.28 -13.04 -19.06
N LYS A 190 -18.67 -13.31 -17.90
CA LYS A 190 -19.37 -13.97 -16.78
C LYS A 190 -20.54 -13.13 -16.25
N THR A 191 -20.38 -11.82 -16.15
CA THR A 191 -21.38 -10.91 -15.57
C THR A 191 -22.45 -10.48 -16.59
N TYR A 192 -22.06 -10.23 -17.83
CA TYR A 192 -22.91 -9.58 -18.85
C TYR A 192 -23.16 -10.45 -20.10
N GLY A 193 -22.61 -11.66 -20.18
CA GLY A 193 -22.78 -12.57 -21.31
C GLY A 193 -21.91 -12.25 -22.53
N ALA A 194 -21.31 -11.06 -22.60
CA ALA A 194 -20.43 -10.62 -23.68
C ALA A 194 -19.27 -9.78 -23.13
N SER A 195 -18.27 -9.50 -23.96
CA SER A 195 -17.17 -8.60 -23.62
C SER A 195 -16.57 -8.01 -24.89
N PRO A 196 -16.13 -6.73 -24.87
CA PRO A 196 -15.44 -6.12 -26.00
C PRO A 196 -14.08 -6.77 -26.25
N ASP A 197 -13.61 -6.70 -27.49
CA ASP A 197 -12.24 -7.06 -27.83
C ASP A 197 -11.27 -6.00 -27.30
N VAL A 198 -10.19 -6.45 -26.68
CA VAL A 198 -9.13 -5.58 -26.15
C VAL A 198 -7.86 -5.82 -26.94
N LEU A 199 -7.43 -4.81 -27.70
CA LEU A 199 -6.19 -4.82 -28.45
C LEU A 199 -5.09 -4.10 -27.65
N VAL A 200 -4.08 -4.85 -27.23
CA VAL A 200 -2.86 -4.27 -26.63
C VAL A 200 -1.86 -3.99 -27.75
N VAL A 201 -1.56 -2.71 -27.98
CA VAL A 201 -0.62 -2.24 -29.01
C VAL A 201 0.76 -2.01 -28.39
N GLY A 202 1.79 -2.61 -29.00
CA GLY A 202 3.18 -2.55 -28.53
C GLY A 202 3.51 -3.56 -27.43
N ASP A 203 4.80 -3.80 -27.24
CA ASP A 203 5.32 -4.78 -26.27
C ASP A 203 6.10 -4.12 -25.12
N GLY A 204 6.27 -2.79 -25.16
CA GLY A 204 7.23 -2.08 -24.32
C GLY A 204 8.69 -2.28 -24.74
N VAL A 205 8.96 -3.10 -25.77
CA VAL A 205 10.28 -3.28 -26.38
C VAL A 205 10.49 -2.20 -27.44
N GLY A 206 10.92 -1.01 -27.02
CA GLY A 206 11.19 0.12 -27.91
C GLY A 206 12.68 0.39 -28.07
N GLY A 207 13.27 -0.10 -29.17
CA GLY A 207 14.37 0.59 -29.88
C GLY A 207 15.76 -0.02 -29.87
N THR A 208 16.00 -1.11 -30.62
CA THR A 208 17.33 -1.39 -31.22
C THR A 208 17.32 -1.98 -32.64
N ASP A 209 16.17 -2.17 -33.32
CA ASP A 209 16.16 -2.64 -34.71
C ASP A 209 15.46 -1.65 -35.64
N ALA A 210 16.06 -0.47 -35.77
CA ALA A 210 15.85 0.44 -36.91
C ALA A 210 17.21 0.83 -37.50
N ALA A 211 17.99 -0.17 -37.89
CA ALA A 211 19.17 -0.01 -38.74
C ALA A 211 19.18 -1.16 -39.74
N GLY A 212 18.55 -0.94 -40.90
CA GLY A 212 18.59 -1.90 -42.00
C GLY A 212 17.35 -1.91 -42.86
N LEU A 213 17.07 -0.80 -43.55
CA LEU A 213 16.60 -0.74 -44.94
C LEU A 213 16.96 0.64 -45.50
#